data_AF-A0A6J0X127-F1
#
_entry.id   AF-A0A6J0X127-F1
#
_cell.length_a   1.000
_cell.length_b   1.000
_cell.length_c   1.000
_cell.angle_alpha   90.00
_cell.angle_beta   90.00
_cell.angle_gamma   90.00
#
_symmetry.space_group_name_H-M   'P 1'
#
loop_
_entity.id
_entity.type
_entity.pdbx_description
1 polymer ?
#
loop_
_entity_poly.entity_id
_entity_poly.type
_entity_poly.pdbx_seq_one_letter_code
_entity_poly.pdbx_strand_id
1 'polypeptide(L)'
;MPADTVFDKETLFGELSIENWIMPAVYAGHFSHVVWLHPTWAQQIREGRHHFLVGKDTSTTTIRVTSTDHYFLSDGLYVTEDLLENPKPLQLDVIMVKPYKLCHSQGENDVVSSAKKPKLALEDSENTASTNGDSCSEGLEKDTVTQRRDHTCLQPSCSCSSESQECHTAVSTGEILEILEKRDAFILDIDLDFFSVKNPFKEMFTQEEYKILQELYQFKKPGSNLTEEDLVDCVDNRIHQLEDLEAAFADLCDGDDEETVQKWASNPGMELLVPLVQSLKKRMEAPDYEMVHQAGLTCDYSELPHHISTEQEIEHLIQSLHNVLKNFPKPTLVTIARRKTGRSG
;
A
#
# COMPACT_ATOMS: atom_id res chain seq x y z
N MET A 1 -14.09 -11.68 -12.67
CA MET A 1 -13.99 -11.76 -14.15
C MET A 1 -14.09 -13.21 -14.61
N PRO A 2 -14.92 -13.54 -15.62
CA PRO A 2 -14.94 -14.85 -16.26
C PRO A 2 -13.55 -15.24 -16.80
N ALA A 3 -13.11 -16.47 -16.55
CA ALA A 3 -11.74 -16.88 -16.86
C ALA A 3 -11.46 -16.96 -18.37
N ASP A 4 -12.47 -17.32 -19.18
CA ASP A 4 -12.31 -17.46 -20.63
C ASP A 4 -12.14 -16.10 -21.32
N THR A 5 -12.61 -15.01 -20.70
CA THR A 5 -12.41 -13.63 -21.19
C THR A 5 -10.93 -13.27 -21.34
N VAL A 6 -10.04 -13.87 -20.55
CA VAL A 6 -8.59 -13.62 -20.62
C VAL A 6 -8.00 -13.89 -22.00
N PHE A 7 -8.61 -14.80 -22.76
CA PHE A 7 -8.14 -15.17 -24.09
C PHE A 7 -8.89 -14.47 -25.23
N ASP A 8 -9.89 -13.66 -24.91
CA ASP A 8 -10.61 -12.79 -25.85
C ASP A 8 -10.15 -11.35 -25.69
N LYS A 9 -9.31 -10.89 -26.62
CA LYS A 9 -8.69 -9.56 -26.54
C LYS A 9 -9.71 -8.41 -26.46
N GLU A 10 -10.80 -8.48 -27.22
CA GLU A 10 -11.76 -7.37 -27.31
C GLU A 10 -12.59 -7.29 -26.03
N THR A 11 -13.03 -8.43 -25.53
CA THR A 11 -13.79 -8.52 -24.29
C THR A 11 -12.89 -8.17 -23.09
N LEU A 12 -11.65 -8.67 -23.07
CA LEU A 12 -10.70 -8.40 -22.00
C LEU A 12 -10.43 -6.91 -21.82
N PHE A 13 -10.33 -6.13 -22.90
CA PHE A 13 -10.10 -4.69 -22.80
C PHE A 13 -11.28 -3.90 -22.23
N GLY A 14 -12.50 -4.43 -22.32
CA GLY A 14 -13.67 -3.83 -21.68
C GLY A 14 -13.77 -4.12 -20.18
N GLU A 15 -13.22 -5.26 -19.74
CA GLU A 15 -13.33 -5.77 -18.37
C GLU A 15 -12.12 -5.41 -17.49
N LEU A 16 -10.99 -5.04 -18.12
CA LEU A 16 -9.79 -4.64 -17.41
C LEU A 16 -9.82 -3.16 -17.02
N SER A 17 -9.38 -2.92 -15.80
CA SER A 17 -9.01 -1.62 -15.29
C SER A 17 -7.62 -1.70 -14.64
N ILE A 18 -7.10 -0.57 -14.18
CA ILE A 18 -5.76 -0.46 -13.61
C ILE A 18 -5.59 -1.28 -12.33
N GLU A 19 -6.69 -1.59 -11.64
CA GLU A 19 -6.72 -2.32 -10.38
C GLU A 19 -6.82 -3.85 -10.51
N ASN A 20 -7.24 -4.40 -11.66
CA ASN A 20 -7.67 -5.81 -11.74
C ASN A 20 -6.90 -6.68 -12.76
N TRP A 21 -5.79 -6.20 -13.33
CA TRP A 21 -5.09 -6.88 -14.43
C TRP A 21 -4.12 -8.00 -14.02
N ILE A 22 -3.66 -8.01 -12.77
CA ILE A 22 -2.60 -8.94 -12.32
C ILE A 22 -3.07 -10.40 -12.38
N MET A 23 -4.25 -10.71 -11.82
CA MET A 23 -4.74 -12.10 -11.75
C MET A 23 -5.02 -12.69 -13.16
N PRO A 24 -5.67 -11.98 -14.09
CA PRO A 24 -5.76 -12.39 -15.50
C PRO A 24 -4.40 -12.69 -16.14
N ALA A 25 -3.39 -11.86 -15.91
CA ALA A 25 -2.06 -12.06 -16.51
C ALA A 25 -1.33 -13.30 -15.93
N VAL A 26 -1.51 -13.57 -14.64
CA VAL A 26 -1.02 -14.81 -14.00
C VAL A 26 -1.74 -16.03 -14.57
N TYR A 27 -3.07 -15.98 -14.69
CA TYR A 27 -3.88 -17.06 -15.24
C TYR A 27 -3.50 -17.39 -16.70
N ALA A 28 -3.22 -16.36 -17.51
CA ALA A 28 -2.69 -16.50 -18.87
C ALA A 28 -1.25 -17.08 -18.92
N GLY A 29 -0.55 -17.15 -17.79
CA GLY A 29 0.81 -17.68 -17.69
C GLY A 29 1.91 -16.70 -18.07
N HIS A 30 1.65 -15.38 -18.04
CA HIS A 30 2.66 -14.37 -18.38
C HIS A 30 3.75 -14.22 -17.32
N PHE A 31 3.39 -14.36 -16.05
CA PHE A 31 4.33 -14.37 -14.92
C PHE A 31 3.76 -15.17 -13.75
N SER A 32 4.66 -15.62 -12.88
CA SER A 32 4.34 -16.43 -11.69
C SER A 32 4.87 -15.79 -10.39
N HIS A 33 5.39 -14.57 -10.47
CA HIS A 33 6.05 -13.89 -9.37
C HIS A 33 5.79 -12.39 -9.44
N VAL A 34 5.19 -11.84 -8.40
CA VAL A 34 4.94 -10.41 -8.20
C VAL A 34 5.72 -9.94 -6.96
N VAL A 35 6.42 -8.82 -7.08
CA VAL A 35 7.06 -8.15 -5.95
C VAL A 35 6.37 -6.80 -5.78
N TRP A 36 5.61 -6.64 -4.70
CA TRP A 36 4.90 -5.41 -4.40
C TRP A 36 5.71 -4.56 -3.42
N LEU A 37 6.29 -3.48 -3.94
CA LEU A 37 6.91 -2.43 -3.14
C LEU A 37 5.84 -1.40 -2.76
N HIS A 38 5.53 -1.28 -1.47
CA HIS A 38 4.41 -0.45 -1.01
C HIS A 38 4.84 0.60 0.03
N PRO A 39 4.15 1.76 0.13
CA PRO A 39 4.39 2.75 1.15
C PRO A 39 3.73 2.34 2.48
N THR A 40 3.98 3.11 3.55
CA THR A 40 3.53 2.79 4.91
C THR A 40 2.01 2.80 5.09
N TRP A 41 1.25 3.41 4.18
CA TRP A 41 -0.21 3.53 4.26
C TRP A 41 -0.96 2.46 3.45
N ALA A 42 -0.28 1.70 2.60
CA ALA A 42 -0.89 0.61 1.84
C ALA A 42 -0.68 -0.69 2.61
N GLN A 43 -1.65 -1.08 3.44
CA GLN A 43 -1.55 -2.21 4.38
C GLN A 43 -2.60 -3.30 4.10
N GLN A 44 -3.20 -3.29 2.91
CA GLN A 44 -4.31 -4.20 2.58
C GLN A 44 -3.88 -5.67 2.58
N ILE A 45 -2.64 -5.97 2.16
CA ILE A 45 -2.03 -7.31 2.21
C ILE A 45 -0.86 -7.26 3.18
N ARG A 46 -0.73 -8.30 4.00
CA ARG A 46 0.32 -8.42 5.01
C ARG A 46 1.71 -8.49 4.37
N GLU A 47 2.71 -7.88 4.98
CA GLU A 47 4.10 -7.99 4.55
C GLU A 47 4.63 -9.42 4.68
N GLY A 48 5.49 -9.81 3.74
CA GLY A 48 6.09 -11.13 3.69
C GLY A 48 5.90 -11.83 2.34
N ARG A 49 6.16 -13.14 2.32
CA ARG A 49 6.04 -13.97 1.14
C ARG A 49 4.79 -14.82 1.20
N HIS A 50 4.01 -14.75 0.14
CA HIS A 50 2.75 -15.46 -0.04
C HIS A 50 2.85 -16.38 -1.25
N HIS A 51 2.30 -17.57 -1.11
CA HIS A 51 2.25 -18.58 -2.18
C HIS A 51 0.84 -19.12 -2.28
N PHE A 52 0.26 -19.05 -3.47
CA PHE A 52 -1.07 -19.56 -3.74
C PHE A 52 -1.24 -19.86 -5.23
N LEU A 53 -2.35 -20.49 -5.58
CA LEU A 53 -2.70 -20.81 -6.95
C LEU A 53 -3.74 -19.82 -7.48
N VAL A 54 -3.68 -19.53 -8.77
CA VAL A 54 -4.68 -18.77 -9.53
C VAL A 54 -5.24 -19.68 -10.60
N GLY A 55 -6.56 -19.85 -10.67
CA GLY A 55 -7.19 -20.76 -11.63
C GLY A 55 -8.62 -20.36 -11.96
N LYS A 56 -9.23 -21.14 -12.84
CA LYS A 56 -10.66 -21.03 -13.15
C LYS A 56 -11.44 -21.90 -12.18
N ASP A 57 -12.37 -21.31 -11.45
CA ASP A 57 -13.25 -22.07 -10.58
C ASP A 57 -14.27 -22.87 -11.42
N THR A 58 -14.40 -24.16 -11.13
CA THR A 58 -15.31 -25.10 -11.81
C THR A 58 -16.78 -24.70 -11.67
N SER A 59 -17.15 -24.00 -10.60
CA SER A 59 -18.54 -23.65 -10.31
C SER A 59 -18.97 -22.33 -10.96
N THR A 60 -18.24 -21.24 -10.71
CA THR A 60 -18.56 -19.91 -11.22
C THR A 60 -17.95 -19.61 -12.59
N THR A 61 -16.98 -20.40 -13.05
CA THR A 61 -16.18 -20.16 -14.27
C THR A 61 -15.33 -18.89 -14.24
N THR A 62 -15.21 -18.23 -13.09
CA THR A 62 -14.42 -17.02 -12.88
C THR A 62 -13.01 -17.32 -12.37
N ILE A 63 -12.11 -16.33 -12.44
CA ILE A 63 -10.77 -16.45 -11.86
C ILE A 63 -10.88 -16.37 -10.33
N ARG A 64 -10.33 -17.38 -9.66
CA ARG A 64 -10.26 -17.50 -8.20
C ARG A 64 -8.86 -17.88 -7.74
N VAL A 65 -8.63 -17.80 -6.44
CA VAL A 65 -7.31 -18.05 -5.82
C VAL A 65 -7.42 -19.00 -4.63
N THR A 66 -6.32 -19.63 -4.24
CA THR A 66 -6.25 -20.43 -2.99
C THR A 66 -5.67 -19.66 -1.81
N SER A 67 -5.46 -18.34 -1.93
CA SER A 67 -4.88 -17.54 -0.85
C SER A 67 -5.85 -17.39 0.30
N THR A 68 -5.37 -17.66 1.51
CA THR A 68 -6.12 -17.45 2.76
C THR A 68 -5.90 -16.08 3.37
N ASP A 69 -5.18 -15.17 2.68
CA ASP A 69 -5.09 -13.79 3.15
C ASP A 69 -6.48 -13.16 3.16
N HIS A 70 -6.80 -12.45 4.23
CA HIS A 70 -8.10 -11.83 4.40
C HIS A 70 -8.49 -10.89 3.25
N TYR A 71 -7.51 -10.32 2.54
CA TYR A 71 -7.75 -9.52 1.33
C TYR A 71 -8.51 -10.30 0.24
N PHE A 72 -8.15 -11.57 0.03
CA PHE A 72 -8.84 -12.41 -0.96
C PHE A 72 -10.12 -13.04 -0.39
N LEU A 73 -10.18 -13.26 0.92
CA LEU A 73 -11.39 -13.75 1.59
C LEU A 73 -12.51 -12.69 1.59
N SER A 74 -12.17 -11.42 1.86
CA SER A 74 -13.14 -10.32 1.89
C SER A 74 -13.79 -10.07 0.53
N ASP A 75 -13.04 -10.31 -0.54
CA ASP A 75 -13.49 -10.14 -1.93
C ASP A 75 -14.19 -11.40 -2.48
N GLY A 76 -14.35 -12.44 -1.66
CA GLY A 76 -14.97 -13.70 -2.08
C GLY A 76 -14.20 -14.45 -3.17
N LEU A 77 -12.87 -14.31 -3.20
CA LEU A 77 -12.01 -14.86 -4.26
C LEU A 77 -11.43 -16.23 -3.92
N TYR A 78 -11.48 -16.65 -2.66
CA TYR A 78 -10.91 -17.93 -2.23
C TYR A 78 -11.78 -19.11 -2.66
N VAL A 79 -11.12 -20.15 -3.17
CA VAL A 79 -11.67 -21.49 -3.37
C VAL A 79 -10.60 -22.53 -3.02
N THR A 80 -11.04 -23.75 -2.76
CA THR A 80 -10.13 -24.89 -2.54
C THR A 80 -9.44 -25.30 -3.84
N GLU A 81 -8.27 -25.93 -3.73
CA GLU A 81 -7.45 -26.29 -4.90
C GLU A 81 -8.16 -27.29 -5.83
N ASP A 82 -8.99 -28.20 -5.30
CA ASP A 82 -9.72 -29.20 -6.08
C ASP A 82 -10.81 -28.59 -6.98
N LEU A 83 -11.24 -27.36 -6.69
CA LEU A 83 -12.21 -26.61 -7.50
C LEU A 83 -11.55 -25.76 -8.59
N LEU A 84 -10.21 -25.72 -8.67
CA LEU A 84 -9.49 -24.95 -9.68
C LEU A 84 -9.12 -25.77 -10.92
N GLU A 85 -9.59 -25.32 -12.08
CA GLU A 85 -9.10 -25.73 -13.38
C GLU A 85 -7.89 -24.88 -13.80
N ASN A 86 -6.92 -25.54 -14.45
CA ASN A 86 -5.70 -24.92 -14.99
C ASN A 86 -4.95 -24.03 -13.96
N PRO A 87 -4.66 -24.53 -12.74
CA PRO A 87 -4.04 -23.72 -11.70
C PRO A 87 -2.64 -23.24 -12.12
N LYS A 88 -2.35 -21.97 -11.83
CA LYS A 88 -1.05 -21.32 -12.03
C LYS A 88 -0.48 -20.90 -10.67
N PRO A 89 0.76 -21.29 -10.34
CA PRO A 89 1.38 -20.86 -9.10
C PRO A 89 1.72 -19.38 -9.16
N LEU A 90 1.42 -18.67 -8.08
CA LEU A 90 1.80 -17.27 -7.86
C LEU A 90 2.59 -17.16 -6.56
N GLN A 91 3.77 -16.55 -6.65
CA GLN A 91 4.49 -16.01 -5.52
C GLN A 91 4.28 -14.50 -5.45
N LEU A 92 3.84 -13.99 -4.30
CA LEU A 92 3.71 -12.56 -4.03
C LEU A 92 4.63 -12.21 -2.85
N ASP A 93 5.65 -11.36 -3.08
CA ASP A 93 6.46 -10.78 -2.01
C ASP A 93 6.01 -9.34 -1.76
N VAL A 94 5.46 -9.08 -0.57
CA VAL A 94 4.95 -7.77 -0.13
C VAL A 94 5.99 -7.12 0.78
N ILE A 95 6.51 -5.98 0.34
CA ILE A 95 7.69 -5.36 0.95
C ILE A 95 7.47 -3.86 1.12
N MET A 96 7.45 -3.43 2.38
CA MET A 96 7.31 -2.02 2.71
C MET A 96 8.60 -1.24 2.41
N VAL A 97 8.47 -0.17 1.64
CA VAL A 97 9.54 0.79 1.38
C VAL A 97 9.59 1.80 2.52
N LYS A 98 10.67 1.75 3.31
CA LYS A 98 10.87 2.72 4.40
C LYS A 98 11.17 4.12 3.82
N PRO A 99 10.53 5.18 4.34
CA PRO A 99 10.88 6.55 3.96
C PRO A 99 12.35 6.84 4.26
N TYR A 100 13.01 7.52 3.34
CA TYR A 100 14.40 7.94 3.49
C TYR A 100 14.45 8.96 4.61
N LYS A 101 15.03 8.57 5.75
CA LYS A 101 15.32 9.51 6.84
C LYS A 101 16.67 10.14 6.54
N LEU A 102 16.69 11.44 6.31
CA LEU A 102 17.94 12.19 6.32
C LEU A 102 18.51 12.10 7.74
N CYS A 103 19.57 11.30 7.95
CA CYS A 103 20.36 11.43 9.16
C CYS A 103 20.99 12.83 9.12
N HIS A 104 20.38 13.79 9.81
CA HIS A 104 21.12 14.95 10.27
C HIS A 104 22.15 14.42 11.27
N SER A 105 23.35 14.09 10.79
CA SER A 105 24.53 14.12 11.65
C SER A 105 24.82 15.59 11.96
N GLN A 106 24.01 16.16 12.86
CA GLN A 106 24.29 17.43 13.50
C GLN A 106 25.38 17.15 14.53
N GLY A 107 26.63 17.26 14.10
CA GLY A 107 27.71 17.55 15.02
C GLY A 107 27.44 18.93 15.61
N GLU A 108 26.84 18.95 16.80
CA GLU A 108 26.87 20.10 17.69
C GLU A 108 28.33 20.48 17.91
N ASN A 109 28.78 21.52 17.21
CA ASN A 109 29.80 22.41 17.74
C ASN A 109 29.16 23.79 17.83
N ASP A 110 28.61 24.05 19.01
CA ASP A 110 28.35 25.39 19.52
C ASP A 110 29.64 26.22 19.44
N VAL A 111 29.69 27.17 18.50
CA VAL A 111 30.35 28.45 18.74
C VAL A 111 29.50 29.56 18.15
N VAL A 112 28.78 30.22 19.05
CA VAL A 112 28.11 31.50 18.86
C VAL A 112 29.08 32.55 18.34
N SER A 113 28.71 33.27 17.27
CA SER A 113 29.15 34.67 17.09
C SER A 113 28.17 35.45 16.22
N SER A 114 27.81 36.59 16.77
CA SER A 114 26.75 37.53 16.44
C SER A 114 27.02 38.41 15.21
N ALA A 115 25.91 38.69 14.50
CA ALA A 115 25.55 39.97 13.89
C ALA A 115 26.47 40.59 12.80
N LYS A 116 25.93 40.71 11.57
CA LYS A 116 25.43 41.98 10.97
C LYS A 116 25.25 41.84 9.44
N LYS A 117 24.06 42.21 8.96
CA LYS A 117 23.80 42.60 7.56
C LYS A 117 24.73 43.74 7.14
N PRO A 118 25.22 43.75 5.89
CA PRO A 118 25.58 45.01 5.23
C PRO A 118 24.67 45.30 4.02
N LYS A 119 24.24 46.55 3.95
CA LYS A 119 23.51 47.22 2.88
C LYS A 119 24.54 47.91 1.96
N LEU A 120 24.28 47.87 0.67
CA LEU A 120 25.01 48.55 -0.42
C LEU A 120 25.25 50.05 -0.18
N ALA A 121 26.47 50.53 -0.49
CA ALA A 121 26.73 51.80 -1.18
C ALA A 121 28.18 51.81 -1.71
N LEU A 122 28.33 52.26 -2.97
CA LEU A 122 29.59 52.56 -3.66
C LEU A 122 30.34 53.71 -2.96
N GLU A 123 31.67 53.71 -2.97
CA GLU A 123 32.48 54.49 -3.94
C GLU A 123 33.98 54.33 -3.67
N ASP A 124 34.68 54.14 -4.79
CA ASP A 124 35.97 54.65 -5.21
C ASP A 124 37.31 54.43 -4.47
N SER A 125 38.22 53.99 -5.34
CA SER A 125 39.62 54.38 -5.51
C SER A 125 40.71 53.69 -4.71
N GLU A 126 41.43 52.89 -5.51
CA GLU A 126 42.87 52.99 -5.73
C GLU A 126 43.83 52.26 -4.79
N ASN A 127 44.58 51.39 -5.47
CA ASN A 127 46.03 51.24 -5.44
C ASN A 127 46.67 50.23 -4.48
N THR A 128 47.18 49.16 -5.13
CA THR A 128 48.59 48.69 -5.15
C THR A 128 49.32 48.56 -3.82
N ALA A 129 50.12 47.54 -3.54
CA ALA A 129 50.64 46.41 -4.31
C ALA A 129 51.33 45.48 -3.29
N SER A 130 51.47 44.21 -3.70
CA SER A 130 52.58 43.26 -3.49
C SER A 130 53.22 43.13 -2.09
N THR A 131 53.75 41.99 -1.65
CA THR A 131 54.60 41.04 -2.36
C THR A 131 54.90 39.88 -1.40
N ASN A 132 55.00 38.68 -1.97
CA ASN A 132 55.98 37.63 -1.69
C ASN A 132 56.07 36.95 -0.31
N GLY A 133 55.81 35.63 -0.37
CA GLY A 133 56.82 34.58 -0.11
C GLY A 133 56.91 34.10 1.33
N ASP A 134 57.37 32.89 1.62
CA ASP A 134 57.68 31.67 0.86
C ASP A 134 58.05 30.62 1.92
N SER A 135 57.71 29.34 1.70
CA SER A 135 58.37 28.14 2.29
C SER A 135 58.33 27.90 3.81
N CYS A 136 58.49 26.71 4.38
CA CYS A 136 58.39 25.27 4.03
C CYS A 136 58.72 24.52 5.34
N SER A 137 58.30 23.25 5.46
CA SER A 137 58.96 22.18 6.27
C SER A 137 58.82 22.26 7.80
N GLU A 138 58.88 21.22 8.64
CA GLU A 138 59.16 19.77 8.54
C GLU A 138 58.93 19.12 9.94
N GLY A 139 58.94 17.78 9.99
CA GLY A 139 59.46 17.00 11.14
C GLY A 139 58.41 16.26 11.98
N LEU A 140 58.18 14.95 11.80
CA LEU A 140 58.96 13.75 12.18
C LEU A 140 58.75 13.26 13.64
N GLU A 141 58.25 12.01 13.75
CA GLU A 141 58.65 10.90 14.65
C GLU A 141 58.58 11.09 16.19
N LYS A 142 58.35 10.12 17.09
CA LYS A 142 58.13 8.66 17.10
C LYS A 142 57.68 8.27 18.53
N ASP A 143 56.99 7.13 18.66
CA ASP A 143 57.03 6.09 19.71
C ASP A 143 57.16 6.45 21.22
N THR A 144 56.34 5.86 22.12
CA THR A 144 56.56 4.53 22.75
C THR A 144 55.57 4.27 23.94
N VAL A 145 54.98 3.07 23.93
CA VAL A 145 54.45 2.15 24.99
C VAL A 145 54.60 2.50 26.49
N THR A 146 53.56 2.28 27.33
CA THR A 146 53.48 1.27 28.45
C THR A 146 52.29 1.47 29.44
N GLN A 147 51.74 0.33 29.85
CA GLN A 147 50.70 -0.05 30.83
C GLN A 147 50.60 0.69 32.19
N ARG A 148 49.38 0.80 32.77
CA ARG A 148 48.96 0.14 34.04
C ARG A 148 47.52 0.50 34.47
N ARG A 149 46.76 -0.52 34.91
CA ARG A 149 45.55 -0.47 35.76
C ARG A 149 45.97 -0.26 37.24
N ASP A 150 45.18 0.09 38.26
CA ASP A 150 43.80 -0.17 38.67
C ASP A 150 43.41 0.79 39.84
N HIS A 151 42.12 0.76 40.23
CA HIS A 151 41.48 1.21 41.50
C HIS A 151 40.85 2.63 41.52
N THR A 152 39.62 2.90 41.98
CA THR A 152 38.41 2.15 42.41
C THR A 152 37.32 3.22 42.61
N CYS A 153 36.03 2.94 42.28
CA CYS A 153 34.86 3.03 43.18
C CYS A 153 33.53 3.44 42.49
N LEU A 154 32.51 2.62 42.79
CA LEU A 154 31.04 2.84 42.78
C LEU A 154 30.21 2.52 41.52
N GLN A 155 29.54 1.37 41.65
CA GLN A 155 28.42 0.77 40.88
C GLN A 155 27.07 1.52 41.12
N PRO A 156 25.92 1.21 40.45
CA PRO A 156 25.54 -0.10 39.90
C PRO A 156 24.98 -0.15 38.48
N SER A 157 25.38 -1.22 37.79
CA SER A 157 24.81 -1.80 36.58
C SER A 157 23.65 -2.75 36.93
N CYS A 158 22.49 -2.57 36.31
CA CYS A 158 21.41 -3.55 36.29
C CYS A 158 21.48 -4.40 35.01
N SER A 159 21.50 -5.71 35.21
CA SER A 159 21.61 -6.73 34.17
C SER A 159 20.24 -7.30 33.82
N CYS A 160 19.94 -7.30 32.52
CA CYS A 160 19.31 -8.36 31.72
C CYS A 160 18.12 -9.17 32.27
N SER A 161 17.02 -9.21 31.50
CA SER A 161 16.46 -10.48 31.01
C SER A 161 15.54 -10.25 29.81
N SER A 162 15.87 -10.90 28.71
CA SER A 162 15.18 -10.96 27.43
C SER A 162 13.91 -11.79 27.50
N GLU A 163 12.84 -11.35 26.83
CA GLU A 163 11.89 -12.23 26.15
C GLU A 163 11.54 -11.65 24.78
N SER A 164 11.92 -12.42 23.78
CA SER A 164 11.77 -12.27 22.34
C SER A 164 10.36 -12.65 21.87
N GLN A 165 9.74 -11.86 20.97
CA GLN A 165 9.19 -12.34 19.68
C GLN A 165 8.54 -11.17 18.90
N GLU A 166 9.29 -10.42 18.09
CA GLU A 166 8.71 -9.69 16.95
C GLU A 166 9.51 -10.01 15.69
N CYS A 167 8.86 -10.77 14.81
CA CYS A 167 9.37 -11.19 13.52
C CYS A 167 9.36 -9.98 12.57
N HIS A 168 10.41 -9.17 12.59
CA HIS A 168 10.62 -8.13 11.60
C HIS A 168 11.27 -8.74 10.34
N THR A 169 10.48 -9.38 9.49
CA THR A 169 10.94 -9.72 8.13
C THR A 169 10.83 -8.47 7.25
N ALA A 170 11.68 -7.48 7.51
CA ALA A 170 12.00 -6.49 6.48
C ALA A 170 12.80 -7.23 5.42
N VAL A 171 12.14 -7.75 4.39
CA VAL A 171 12.80 -8.37 3.24
C VAL A 171 13.79 -7.34 2.71
N SER A 172 15.07 -7.68 2.76
CA SER A 172 16.12 -6.73 2.42
C SER A 172 16.15 -6.53 0.90
N THR A 173 16.56 -5.34 0.43
CA THR A 173 16.78 -5.10 -1.01
C THR A 173 17.66 -6.17 -1.66
N GLY A 174 18.54 -6.83 -0.88
CA GLY A 174 19.35 -7.97 -1.32
C GLY A 174 18.54 -9.19 -1.75
N GLU A 175 17.45 -9.53 -1.05
CA GLU A 175 16.61 -10.68 -1.41
C GLU A 175 15.84 -10.44 -2.71
N ILE A 176 15.40 -9.20 -2.96
CA ILE A 176 14.78 -8.82 -4.25
C ILE A 176 15.81 -8.88 -5.38
N LEU A 177 17.04 -8.43 -5.13
CA LEU A 177 18.13 -8.52 -6.11
C LEU A 177 18.42 -9.98 -6.47
N GLU A 178 18.51 -10.88 -5.49
CA GLU A 178 18.70 -12.31 -5.75
C GLU A 178 17.56 -12.91 -6.58
N ILE A 179 16.31 -12.45 -6.39
CA ILE A 179 15.16 -12.86 -7.20
C ILE A 179 15.35 -12.39 -8.65
N LEU A 180 15.69 -11.12 -8.84
CA LEU A 180 15.82 -10.50 -10.16
C LEU A 180 17.04 -11.01 -10.93
N GLU A 181 18.16 -11.27 -10.26
CA GLU A 181 19.39 -11.81 -10.86
C GLU A 181 19.20 -13.22 -11.44
N LYS A 182 18.24 -13.99 -10.90
CA LYS A 182 17.91 -15.34 -11.39
C LYS A 182 16.92 -15.33 -12.56
N ARG A 183 16.43 -14.16 -12.98
CA ARG A 183 15.35 -14.01 -13.98
C ARG A 183 15.85 -13.23 -15.20
N ASP A 184 15.42 -13.65 -16.38
CA ASP A 184 15.85 -13.02 -17.64
C ASP A 184 15.06 -11.75 -18.00
N ALA A 185 13.85 -11.57 -17.45
CA ALA A 185 12.95 -10.48 -17.78
C ALA A 185 12.01 -10.14 -16.61
N PHE A 186 11.69 -8.84 -16.48
CA PHE A 186 10.66 -8.36 -15.55
C PHE A 186 10.01 -7.07 -16.05
N ILE A 187 8.79 -6.82 -15.57
CA ILE A 187 8.03 -5.59 -15.81
C ILE A 187 8.10 -4.76 -14.53
N LEU A 188 8.39 -3.47 -14.66
CA LEU A 188 8.31 -2.50 -13.57
C LEU A 188 7.04 -1.67 -13.77
N ASP A 189 6.04 -1.91 -12.94
CA ASP A 189 4.83 -1.10 -12.90
C ASP A 189 4.91 -0.06 -11.77
N ILE A 190 4.72 1.21 -12.10
CA ILE A 190 4.77 2.32 -11.14
C ILE A 190 3.37 2.90 -11.03
N ASP A 191 2.72 2.55 -9.92
CA ASP A 191 1.49 3.22 -9.48
C ASP A 191 1.85 4.55 -8.80
N LEU A 192 1.21 5.64 -9.26
CA LEU A 192 1.43 6.96 -8.68
C LEU A 192 0.80 7.11 -7.29
N ASP A 193 -0.16 6.25 -6.94
CA ASP A 193 -0.77 6.23 -5.61
C ASP A 193 0.23 5.76 -4.53
N PHE A 194 1.39 5.21 -4.93
CA PHE A 194 2.55 5.01 -4.07
C PHE A 194 3.06 6.31 -3.43
N PHE A 195 2.94 7.45 -4.14
CA PHE A 195 3.50 8.72 -3.68
C PHE A 195 2.51 9.61 -2.95
N SER A 196 1.21 9.48 -3.25
CA SER A 196 0.12 10.21 -2.61
C SER A 196 -1.19 9.62 -3.10
N VAL A 197 -2.10 9.30 -2.18
CA VAL A 197 -3.37 8.66 -2.52
C VAL A 197 -4.51 9.32 -1.77
N LYS A 198 -5.61 9.53 -2.49
CA LYS A 198 -6.82 10.12 -1.95
C LYS A 198 -7.96 9.13 -2.10
N ASN A 199 -8.46 8.63 -0.96
CA ASN A 199 -9.76 7.96 -0.92
C ASN A 199 -10.85 9.00 -1.27
N PRO A 200 -11.52 8.88 -2.43
CA PRO A 200 -12.51 9.87 -2.88
C PRO A 200 -13.79 9.87 -2.03
N PHE A 201 -14.13 8.73 -1.41
CA PHE A 201 -15.39 8.57 -0.68
C PHE A 201 -15.41 9.34 0.65
N LYS A 202 -14.25 9.60 1.25
CA LYS A 202 -14.14 10.42 2.48
C LYS A 202 -14.59 11.86 2.32
N GLU A 203 -14.59 12.39 1.09
CA GLU A 203 -15.10 13.73 0.81
C GLU A 203 -16.56 13.73 0.34
N MET A 204 -17.02 12.59 -0.15
CA MET A 204 -18.36 12.42 -0.70
C MET A 204 -19.39 12.22 0.41
N PHE A 205 -19.05 11.41 1.42
CA PHE A 205 -19.93 11.03 2.51
C PHE A 205 -19.54 11.69 3.83
N THR A 206 -20.53 11.93 4.67
CA THR A 206 -20.30 12.37 6.06
C THR A 206 -19.62 11.26 6.86
N GLN A 207 -19.01 11.62 8.00
CA GLN A 207 -18.38 10.64 8.87
C GLN A 207 -19.38 9.60 9.39
N GLU A 208 -20.60 10.02 9.69
CA GLU A 208 -21.69 9.15 10.13
C GLU A 208 -22.16 8.21 9.02
N GLU A 209 -22.37 8.71 7.78
CA GLU A 209 -22.72 7.88 6.62
C GLU A 209 -21.63 6.84 6.34
N TYR A 210 -20.36 7.27 6.37
CA TYR A 210 -19.23 6.37 6.15
C TYR A 210 -19.12 5.29 7.23
N LYS A 211 -19.39 5.64 8.48
CA LYS A 211 -19.44 4.67 9.58
C LYS A 211 -20.57 3.65 9.40
N ILE A 212 -21.74 4.08 8.94
CA ILE A 212 -22.84 3.17 8.63
C ILE A 212 -22.43 2.20 7.51
N LEU A 213 -21.78 2.69 6.44
CA LEU A 213 -21.27 1.83 5.38
C LEU A 213 -20.26 0.80 5.92
N GLN A 214 -19.33 1.21 6.78
CA GLN A 214 -18.40 0.29 7.42
C GLN A 214 -19.10 -0.81 8.23
N GLU A 215 -20.19 -0.47 8.92
CA GLU A 215 -20.97 -1.44 9.70
C GLU A 215 -21.78 -2.40 8.79
N LEU A 216 -22.41 -1.89 7.72
CA LEU A 216 -23.17 -2.70 6.76
C LEU A 216 -22.27 -3.68 5.99
N TYR A 217 -21.11 -3.22 5.53
CA TYR A 217 -20.18 -4.01 4.71
C TYR A 217 -19.14 -4.76 5.52
N GLN A 218 -19.18 -4.71 6.85
CA GLN A 218 -18.13 -5.24 7.71
C GLN A 218 -17.82 -6.71 7.39
N PHE A 219 -16.58 -6.97 6.96
CA PHE A 219 -16.10 -8.34 6.80
C PHE A 219 -15.75 -8.96 8.16
N LYS A 220 -16.43 -10.05 8.51
CA LYS A 220 -16.16 -10.81 9.74
C LYS A 220 -14.95 -11.71 9.52
N LYS A 221 -13.80 -11.26 10.03
CA LYS A 221 -12.55 -12.01 9.93
C LYS A 221 -12.71 -13.40 10.58
N PRO A 222 -12.24 -14.45 9.91
CA PRO A 222 -12.29 -15.78 10.49
C PRO A 222 -11.32 -15.88 11.68
N GLY A 223 -11.58 -16.81 12.62
CA GLY A 223 -10.78 -16.99 13.83
C GLY A 223 -9.36 -17.50 13.57
N SER A 224 -8.57 -17.73 14.64
CA SER A 224 -7.26 -18.38 14.51
C SER A 224 -7.40 -19.91 14.44
N ASN A 225 -6.56 -20.55 13.61
CA ASN A 225 -6.55 -22.01 13.34
C ASN A 225 -7.76 -22.51 12.54
N LEU A 226 -7.93 -21.96 11.33
CA LEU A 226 -9.03 -22.31 10.45
C LEU A 226 -8.79 -23.64 9.75
N THR A 227 -9.85 -24.44 9.68
CA THR A 227 -9.94 -25.53 8.73
C THR A 227 -10.30 -25.00 7.34
N GLU A 228 -10.16 -25.84 6.32
CA GLU A 228 -10.61 -25.52 4.97
C GLU A 228 -12.13 -25.27 4.92
N GLU A 229 -12.91 -26.04 5.69
CA GLU A 229 -14.36 -25.87 5.83
C GLU A 229 -14.71 -24.49 6.43
N ASP A 230 -13.99 -24.05 7.46
CA ASP A 230 -14.18 -22.72 8.06
C ASP A 230 -13.90 -21.58 7.07
N LEU A 231 -12.94 -21.77 6.14
CA LEU A 231 -12.61 -20.79 5.10
C LEU A 231 -13.70 -20.72 4.03
N VAL A 232 -14.19 -21.89 3.59
CA VAL A 232 -15.30 -21.98 2.63
C VAL A 232 -16.54 -21.32 3.21
N ASP A 233 -16.94 -21.68 4.44
CA ASP A 233 -18.09 -21.06 5.11
C ASP A 233 -17.91 -19.54 5.27
N CYS A 234 -16.70 -19.08 5.59
CA CYS A 234 -16.41 -17.66 5.72
C CYS A 234 -16.63 -16.90 4.40
N VAL A 235 -16.16 -17.46 3.29
CA VAL A 235 -16.27 -16.88 1.94
C VAL A 235 -17.70 -16.94 1.44
N ASP A 236 -18.39 -18.05 1.62
CA ASP A 236 -19.78 -18.20 1.23
C ASP A 236 -20.64 -17.17 1.97
N ASN A 237 -20.50 -17.05 3.29
CA ASN A 237 -21.23 -16.03 4.05
C ASN A 237 -20.93 -14.60 3.57
N ARG A 238 -19.68 -14.34 3.14
CA ARG A 238 -19.29 -13.04 2.59
C ARG A 238 -19.93 -12.79 1.22
N ILE A 239 -19.93 -13.77 0.33
CA ILE A 239 -20.58 -13.67 -0.99
C ILE A 239 -22.06 -13.37 -0.83
N HIS A 240 -22.79 -14.12 0.01
CA HIS A 240 -24.21 -13.88 0.26
C HIS A 240 -24.47 -12.47 0.83
N GLN A 241 -23.63 -11.99 1.75
CA GLN A 241 -23.74 -10.62 2.27
C GLN A 241 -23.59 -9.57 1.15
N LEU A 242 -22.61 -9.75 0.26
CA LEU A 242 -22.36 -8.83 -0.84
C LEU A 242 -23.48 -8.86 -1.88
N GLU A 243 -24.01 -10.05 -2.19
CA GLU A 243 -25.16 -10.23 -3.09
C GLU A 243 -26.43 -9.58 -2.51
N ASP A 244 -26.69 -9.74 -1.21
CA ASP A 244 -27.82 -9.08 -0.53
C ASP A 244 -27.66 -7.55 -0.54
N LEU A 245 -26.45 -7.03 -0.35
CA LEU A 245 -26.16 -5.59 -0.42
C LEU A 245 -26.33 -5.07 -1.85
N GLU A 246 -25.78 -5.75 -2.85
CA GLU A 246 -25.93 -5.41 -4.27
C GLU A 246 -27.41 -5.36 -4.66
N ALA A 247 -28.19 -6.38 -4.29
CA ALA A 247 -29.63 -6.42 -4.54
C ALA A 247 -30.38 -5.27 -3.82
N ALA A 248 -30.02 -4.97 -2.57
CA ALA A 248 -30.62 -3.87 -1.84
C ALA A 248 -30.35 -2.51 -2.50
N PHE A 249 -29.11 -2.24 -2.91
CA PHE A 249 -28.76 -0.99 -3.57
C PHE A 249 -29.32 -0.90 -5.00
N ALA A 250 -29.48 -2.02 -5.71
CA ALA A 250 -30.19 -2.07 -6.99
C ALA A 250 -31.68 -1.70 -6.84
N ASP A 251 -32.37 -2.27 -5.84
CA ASP A 251 -33.76 -1.90 -5.52
C ASP A 251 -33.87 -0.39 -5.16
N LEU A 252 -32.90 0.16 -4.43
CA LEU A 252 -32.88 1.59 -4.08
C LEU A 252 -32.64 2.50 -5.30
N CYS A 253 -31.94 2.03 -6.33
CA CYS A 253 -31.82 2.74 -7.60
C CYS A 253 -33.17 2.85 -8.32
N ASP A 254 -34.03 1.83 -8.20
CA ASP A 254 -35.38 1.83 -8.76
C ASP A 254 -36.36 2.68 -7.91
N GLY A 255 -36.21 2.65 -6.58
CA GLY A 255 -37.01 3.46 -5.66
C GLY A 255 -36.56 3.39 -4.20
N ASP A 256 -36.44 4.55 -3.55
CA ASP A 256 -35.98 4.71 -2.16
C ASP A 256 -37.10 5.11 -1.18
N ASP A 257 -38.31 4.62 -1.43
CA ASP A 257 -39.47 4.84 -0.58
C ASP A 257 -39.39 4.06 0.76
N GLU A 258 -40.22 4.46 1.72
CA GLU A 258 -40.17 3.89 3.08
C GLU A 258 -40.48 2.39 3.11
N GLU A 259 -41.32 1.87 2.22
CA GLU A 259 -41.65 0.44 2.15
C GLU A 259 -40.44 -0.37 1.68
N THR A 260 -39.80 0.08 0.60
CA THR A 260 -38.60 -0.57 0.03
C THR A 260 -37.45 -0.60 1.04
N VAL A 261 -37.15 0.53 1.68
CA VAL A 261 -36.08 0.62 2.68
C VAL A 261 -36.39 -0.25 3.91
N GLN A 262 -37.64 -0.24 4.39
CA GLN A 262 -38.03 -1.00 5.57
C GLN A 262 -38.06 -2.51 5.32
N LYS A 263 -38.40 -2.95 4.10
CA LYS A 263 -38.32 -4.34 3.67
C LYS A 263 -36.90 -4.86 3.83
N TRP A 264 -35.91 -4.17 3.26
CA TRP A 264 -34.50 -4.57 3.36
C TRP A 264 -33.96 -4.46 4.79
N ALA A 265 -34.29 -3.39 5.51
CA ALA A 265 -33.85 -3.20 6.89
C ALA A 265 -34.45 -4.20 7.90
N SER A 266 -35.44 -5.01 7.48
CA SER A 266 -35.97 -6.12 8.28
C SER A 266 -35.09 -7.37 8.20
N ASN A 267 -34.15 -7.43 7.24
CA ASN A 267 -33.18 -8.52 7.12
C ASN A 267 -32.06 -8.35 8.15
N PRO A 268 -31.58 -9.44 8.80
CA PRO A 268 -30.50 -9.35 9.77
C PRO A 268 -29.23 -8.69 9.18
N GLY A 269 -28.70 -7.68 9.86
CA GLY A 269 -27.50 -6.96 9.44
C GLY A 269 -27.73 -5.79 8.48
N MET A 270 -28.98 -5.54 8.07
CA MET A 270 -29.37 -4.45 7.16
C MET A 270 -30.08 -3.29 7.88
N GLU A 271 -30.16 -3.32 9.21
CA GLU A 271 -30.96 -2.39 10.01
C GLU A 271 -30.52 -0.92 9.81
N LEU A 272 -29.25 -0.72 9.45
CA LEU A 272 -28.67 0.60 9.24
C LEU A 272 -28.98 1.20 7.85
N LEU A 273 -29.64 0.48 6.95
CA LEU A 273 -30.10 1.06 5.67
C LEU A 273 -31.07 2.23 5.90
N VAL A 274 -31.97 2.13 6.89
CA VAL A 274 -32.93 3.20 7.22
C VAL A 274 -32.21 4.50 7.57
N PRO A 275 -31.33 4.56 8.60
CA PRO A 275 -30.63 5.79 8.94
C PRO A 275 -29.68 6.28 7.83
N LEU A 276 -29.09 5.37 7.04
CA LEU A 276 -28.25 5.75 5.89
C LEU A 276 -29.06 6.51 4.84
N VAL A 277 -30.14 5.91 4.35
CA VAL A 277 -31.01 6.50 3.32
C VAL A 277 -31.60 7.82 3.82
N GLN A 278 -32.05 7.88 5.07
CA GLN A 278 -32.55 9.12 5.67
C GLN A 278 -31.49 10.23 5.73
N SER A 279 -30.22 9.89 6.01
CA SER A 279 -29.12 10.86 6.00
C SER A 279 -28.86 11.38 4.59
N LEU A 280 -28.75 10.47 3.63
CA LEU A 280 -28.47 10.80 2.22
C LEU A 280 -29.56 11.72 1.65
N LYS A 281 -30.85 11.38 1.82
CA LYS A 281 -31.99 12.17 1.33
C LYS A 281 -32.10 13.56 1.96
N LYS A 282 -31.53 13.78 3.16
CA LYS A 282 -31.50 15.12 3.79
C LYS A 282 -30.48 16.04 3.12
N ARG A 283 -29.42 15.48 2.53
CA ARG A 283 -28.31 16.23 1.91
C ARG A 283 -28.40 16.27 0.39
N MET A 284 -29.01 15.26 -0.22
CA MET A 284 -29.03 15.04 -1.65
C MET A 284 -30.48 14.91 -2.13
N GLU A 285 -30.84 15.62 -3.21
CA GLU A 285 -32.17 15.53 -3.82
C GLU A 285 -32.42 14.14 -4.41
N ALA A 286 -31.39 13.57 -5.04
CA ALA A 286 -31.36 12.19 -5.53
C ALA A 286 -30.00 11.57 -5.16
N PRO A 287 -29.95 10.68 -4.15
CA PRO A 287 -28.73 9.96 -3.82
C PRO A 287 -28.28 9.05 -4.97
N ASP A 288 -26.97 9.00 -5.22
CA ASP A 288 -26.37 8.06 -6.17
C ASP A 288 -26.09 6.73 -5.45
N TYR A 289 -27.08 5.83 -5.44
CA TYR A 289 -27.01 4.57 -4.70
C TYR A 289 -25.98 3.60 -5.26
N GLU A 290 -25.68 3.67 -6.56
CA GLU A 290 -24.56 2.93 -7.16
C GLU A 290 -23.25 3.39 -6.52
N MET A 291 -23.01 4.70 -6.44
CA MET A 291 -21.80 5.24 -5.81
C MET A 291 -21.73 4.93 -4.30
N VAL A 292 -22.88 4.88 -3.61
CA VAL A 292 -22.96 4.47 -2.20
C VAL A 292 -22.56 3.00 -2.04
N HIS A 293 -23.04 2.12 -2.93
CA HIS A 293 -22.66 0.71 -2.96
C HIS A 293 -21.15 0.55 -3.20
N GLN A 294 -20.60 1.24 -4.21
CA GLN A 294 -19.17 1.25 -4.51
C GLN A 294 -18.33 1.74 -3.31
N ALA A 295 -18.80 2.75 -2.58
CA ALA A 295 -18.11 3.19 -1.36
C ALA A 295 -18.12 2.11 -0.27
N GLY A 296 -19.25 1.41 -0.09
CA GLY A 296 -19.39 0.29 0.83
C GLY A 296 -18.39 -0.83 0.58
N LEU A 297 -18.28 -1.26 -0.68
CA LEU A 297 -17.34 -2.30 -1.13
C LEU A 297 -15.87 -1.99 -0.81
N THR A 298 -15.55 -0.73 -0.52
CA THR A 298 -14.18 -0.26 -0.31
C THR A 298 -13.84 0.10 1.14
N CYS A 299 -14.74 -0.20 2.08
CA CYS A 299 -14.61 0.13 3.50
C CYS A 299 -14.89 -1.05 4.44
N ASP A 300 -14.79 -2.27 3.92
CA ASP A 300 -15.22 -3.53 4.53
C ASP A 300 -14.17 -4.18 5.47
N TYR A 301 -13.09 -4.74 4.90
CA TYR A 301 -12.00 -5.40 5.60
C TYR A 301 -10.83 -4.45 5.80
N SER A 302 -10.40 -3.83 4.69
CA SER A 302 -9.37 -2.82 4.66
C SER A 302 -9.86 -1.66 3.84
N GLU A 303 -10.08 -0.54 4.52
CA GLU A 303 -10.48 0.70 3.87
C GLU A 303 -9.49 1.12 2.78
N LEU A 304 -10.00 1.72 1.69
CA LEU A 304 -9.15 2.35 0.68
C LEU A 304 -8.16 3.33 1.33
N PRO A 305 -6.85 3.21 1.03
CA PRO A 305 -5.85 4.08 1.60
C PRO A 305 -6.13 5.56 1.37
N HIS A 306 -5.86 6.37 2.38
CA HIS A 306 -5.94 7.82 2.31
C HIS A 306 -4.68 8.43 2.93
N HIS A 307 -3.81 8.98 2.09
CA HIS A 307 -2.59 9.65 2.50
C HIS A 307 -2.21 10.72 1.48
N ILE A 308 -2.49 11.98 1.80
CA ILE A 308 -2.12 13.13 0.97
C ILE A 308 -0.72 13.59 1.36
N SER A 309 0.27 13.22 0.57
CA SER A 309 1.67 13.61 0.82
C SER A 309 1.93 15.07 0.46
N THR A 310 2.78 15.71 1.26
CA THR A 310 3.41 17.00 0.97
C THR A 310 4.46 16.86 -0.14
N GLU A 311 4.86 17.97 -0.77
CA GLU A 311 5.94 17.98 -1.77
C GLU A 311 7.23 17.38 -1.21
N GLN A 312 7.58 17.72 0.03
CA GLN A 312 8.75 17.18 0.71
C GLN A 312 8.65 15.67 0.93
N GLU A 313 7.48 15.14 1.32
CA GLU A 313 7.29 13.70 1.46
C GLU A 313 7.42 12.98 0.11
N ILE A 314 6.86 13.54 -0.96
CA ILE A 314 7.00 13.00 -2.32
C ILE A 314 8.48 12.92 -2.71
N GLU A 315 9.28 13.96 -2.44
CA GLU A 315 10.72 13.94 -2.72
C GLU A 315 11.46 12.83 -1.95
N HIS A 316 11.14 12.63 -0.67
CA HIS A 316 11.73 11.55 0.13
C HIS A 316 11.34 10.16 -0.39
N LEU A 317 10.08 9.98 -0.80
CA LEU A 317 9.60 8.72 -1.38
C LEU A 317 10.25 8.41 -2.73
N ILE A 318 10.43 9.43 -3.59
CA ILE A 318 11.19 9.31 -4.83
C ILE A 318 12.63 8.88 -4.54
N GLN A 319 13.28 9.48 -3.53
CA GLN A 319 14.64 9.09 -3.13
C GLN A 319 14.71 7.67 -2.57
N SER A 320 13.75 7.26 -1.74
CA SER A 320 13.63 5.87 -1.26
C SER A 320 13.50 4.89 -2.42
N LEU A 321 12.57 5.14 -3.34
CA LEU A 321 12.35 4.27 -4.49
C LEU A 321 13.58 4.23 -5.39
N HIS A 322 14.21 5.37 -5.67
CA HIS A 322 15.46 5.42 -6.42
C HIS A 322 16.57 4.59 -5.76
N ASN A 323 16.70 4.65 -4.44
CA ASN A 323 17.68 3.86 -3.71
C ASN A 323 17.45 2.35 -3.79
N VAL A 324 16.20 1.92 -3.90
CA VAL A 324 15.84 0.51 -4.14
C VAL A 324 16.14 0.14 -5.59
N LEU A 325 15.61 0.91 -6.55
CA LEU A 325 15.65 0.59 -7.98
C LEU A 325 17.03 0.72 -8.61
N LYS A 326 17.93 1.58 -8.08
CA LYS A 326 19.27 1.79 -8.68
C LYS A 326 20.13 0.53 -8.76
N ASN A 327 19.83 -0.46 -7.93
CA ASN A 327 20.57 -1.73 -7.91
C ASN A 327 19.93 -2.77 -8.83
N PHE A 328 18.70 -2.55 -9.32
CA PHE A 328 17.98 -3.54 -10.10
C PHE A 328 18.55 -3.63 -11.53
N PRO A 329 18.51 -4.81 -12.16
CA PRO A 329 18.76 -4.92 -13.59
C PRO A 329 17.75 -4.07 -14.38
N LYS A 330 18.06 -3.77 -15.63
CA LYS A 330 17.16 -2.97 -16.47
C LYS A 330 15.85 -3.74 -16.72
N PRO A 331 14.67 -3.16 -16.43
CA PRO A 331 13.39 -3.80 -16.73
C PRO A 331 13.18 -3.96 -18.23
N THR A 332 12.44 -5.02 -18.60
CA THR A 332 12.02 -5.29 -19.98
C THR A 332 10.99 -4.28 -20.45
N LEU A 333 10.06 -3.91 -19.55
CA LEU A 333 9.00 -2.93 -19.78
C LEU A 333 8.81 -2.11 -18.51
N VAL A 334 8.57 -0.82 -18.67
CA VAL A 334 8.16 0.07 -17.59
C VAL A 334 6.77 0.61 -17.92
N THR A 335 5.82 0.41 -17.01
CA THR A 335 4.47 0.96 -17.08
C THR A 335 4.28 2.00 -15.99
N ILE A 336 3.59 3.09 -16.34
CA ILE A 336 3.25 4.16 -15.39
C ILE A 336 1.83 4.60 -15.74
N ALA A 337 0.87 4.30 -14.88
CA ALA A 337 -0.49 4.78 -15.03
C ALA A 337 -0.55 6.26 -14.60
N ARG A 338 -1.03 7.13 -15.50
CA ARG A 338 -1.30 8.53 -15.16
C ARG A 338 -2.80 8.73 -15.08
N ARG A 339 -3.28 9.30 -13.97
CA ARG A 339 -4.67 9.75 -13.87
C ARG A 339 -4.95 10.72 -15.01
N LYS A 340 -5.97 10.44 -15.84
CA LYS A 340 -6.42 11.40 -16.86
C LYS A 340 -6.91 12.65 -16.11
N THR A 341 -6.18 13.75 -16.23
CA THR A 341 -6.75 15.06 -15.90
C THR A 341 -7.89 15.30 -16.87
N GLY A 342 -9.12 15.30 -16.36
CA GLY A 342 -10.31 15.62 -17.16
C GLY A 342 -10.08 16.96 -17.85
N ARG A 343 -10.04 16.95 -19.18
CA ARG A 343 -10.26 18.17 -19.95
C ARG A 343 -11.73 18.51 -19.77
N SER A 344 -12.00 19.57 -19.03
CA SER A 344 -13.24 20.34 -19.16
C SER A 344 -13.36 20.74 -20.63
N GLY A 345 -14.27 20.10 -21.35
CA GLY A 345 -14.66 20.43 -22.72
C GLY A 345 -15.92 21.26 -22.72
#